data_AF-A0AAE3DWQ1-F1
#
_entry.id   AF-A0AAE3DWQ1-F1
#
_cell.length_a   1.000
_cell.length_b   1.000
_cell.length_c   1.000
_cell.angle_alpha   90.00
_cell.angle_beta   90.00
_cell.angle_gamma   90.00
#
_symmetry.space_group_name_H-M   'P 1'
#
loop_
_entity.id
_entity.type
_entity.pdbx_description
1 polymer ?
#
loop_
_entity_poly.entity_id
_entity_poly.type
_entity_poly.pdbx_seq_one_letter_code
_entity_poly.pdbx_strand_id
1 'polypeptide(L)'
;MKKKIMAAVLCTSMLIPTVCVNAETSESDIKSAIEKAIEWKADKDSPFYGIGSYSSDFYIMALNRMGKNYDYSRYLAGLDGVAAGYGEEHNASSMQRTVLATIASGGDPRNVGGRDLVADGIYYRDNVSPLGKEGVNGYSWGLIALDSKSFETPEWALSNRNDILAGILSHQNTNGSFDDSVYSTAVAVTALAPYYETSGAYTITQNQTGYVIDLSPKDAVEDALNYLSAEQDKDGDWGDLESTAMTVIALDTLGVNADSDGRFVAKNGSAVDGLMQYQQKDGGFSTGKGKSNSEATSLAVCALTSHLRKLQNKATFFNFDINDSVVFETPAPTKAQSSNNTSNKTSSSTSKSNTTTKTTTKPKTTTKPKTTTKPKTTTKVTGTMKPTKTASPMESSSPKPSLTPRPTKKPALVGPVEMPGPMPSFEPNEALPQEKGHHDRKSGGAAVAIVSIVAVLCLAAIAVVLYLGKTKKFEGKGIFKYLAPKKKKKNEIYKAKQHRRTEQHRRYEEREKFKKRRKFDKRRR
;
A
#
# COMPACT_ATOMS: atom_id res chain seq x y z
N MET A 1 -50.12 0.10 39.54
CA MET A 1 -48.82 0.76 39.23
C MET A 1 -47.61 -0.18 39.14
N LYS A 2 -47.60 -1.35 39.78
CA LYS A 2 -46.43 -2.27 39.76
C LYS A 2 -46.16 -3.00 38.43
N LYS A 3 -47.17 -3.22 37.56
CA LYS A 3 -46.98 -3.89 36.25
C LYS A 3 -46.45 -3.00 35.11
N LYS A 4 -46.55 -1.66 35.23
CA LYS A 4 -46.08 -0.73 34.18
C LYS A 4 -44.60 -0.33 34.34
N ILE A 5 -44.02 -0.53 35.52
CA ILE A 5 -42.61 -0.23 35.81
C ILE A 5 -41.70 -1.38 35.33
N MET A 6 -42.17 -2.62 35.35
CA MET A 6 -41.41 -3.77 34.84
C MET A 6 -41.21 -3.73 33.31
N ALA A 7 -42.17 -3.18 32.54
CA ALA A 7 -42.05 -3.05 31.09
C ALA A 7 -41.07 -1.93 30.67
N ALA A 8 -40.92 -0.88 31.49
CA ALA A 8 -39.99 0.21 31.21
C ALA A 8 -38.53 -0.19 31.49
N VAL A 9 -38.30 -1.08 32.45
CA VAL A 9 -36.95 -1.61 32.79
C VAL A 9 -36.50 -2.71 31.82
N LEU A 10 -37.44 -3.43 31.19
CA LEU A 10 -37.14 -4.42 30.14
C LEU A 10 -36.93 -3.80 28.74
N CYS A 11 -37.45 -2.60 28.47
CA CYS A 11 -37.22 -1.91 27.18
C CYS A 11 -35.96 -1.03 27.18
N THR A 12 -35.40 -0.65 28.34
CA THR A 12 -34.16 0.12 28.41
C THR A 12 -32.89 -0.75 28.44
N SER A 13 -33.01 -2.08 28.61
CA SER A 13 -31.87 -3.01 28.50
C SER A 13 -31.60 -3.48 27.06
N MET A 14 -32.46 -3.17 26.09
CA MET A 14 -32.31 -3.56 24.68
C MET A 14 -31.72 -2.46 23.77
N LEU A 15 -31.24 -1.36 24.34
CA LEU A 15 -30.64 -0.23 23.60
C LEU A 15 -29.22 0.10 24.07
N ILE A 16 -28.46 -0.93 24.43
CA ILE A 16 -27.00 -0.82 24.39
C ILE A 16 -26.64 -1.17 22.94
N PRO A 17 -26.17 -0.22 22.09
CA PRO A 17 -25.50 -0.63 20.88
C PRO A 17 -24.38 -1.56 21.34
N THR A 18 -24.47 -2.81 20.92
CA THR A 18 -23.40 -3.78 21.10
C THR A 18 -22.23 -3.16 20.33
N VAL A 19 -21.37 -2.44 21.05
CA VAL A 19 -20.03 -2.15 20.55
C VAL A 19 -19.42 -3.54 20.52
N CYS A 20 -19.45 -4.15 19.34
CA CYS A 20 -18.59 -5.29 19.06
C CYS A 20 -17.19 -4.75 19.30
N VAL A 21 -16.63 -5.04 20.47
CA VAL A 21 -15.19 -4.94 20.66
C VAL A 21 -14.66 -6.10 19.85
N ASN A 22 -14.42 -5.86 18.56
CA ASN A 22 -13.57 -6.75 17.78
C ASN A 22 -12.24 -6.75 18.52
N ALA A 23 -11.82 -7.94 18.97
CA ALA A 23 -10.53 -8.08 19.59
C ALA A 23 -9.48 -7.74 18.52
N GLU A 24 -8.57 -6.83 18.83
CA GLU A 24 -7.43 -6.54 17.94
C GLU A 24 -6.72 -7.85 17.57
N THR A 25 -6.39 -8.00 16.30
CA THR A 25 -5.61 -9.14 15.81
C THR A 25 -4.29 -9.16 16.56
N SER A 26 -4.00 -10.27 17.25
CA SER A 26 -2.79 -10.33 18.08
C SER A 26 -1.53 -10.31 17.21
N GLU A 27 -0.45 -9.72 17.74
CA GLU A 27 0.86 -9.73 17.08
C GLU A 27 1.32 -11.17 16.73
N SER A 28 0.97 -12.14 17.57
CA SER A 28 1.23 -13.56 17.33
C SER A 28 0.46 -14.13 16.14
N ASP A 29 -0.78 -13.70 15.92
CA ASP A 29 -1.59 -14.17 14.79
C ASP A 29 -1.04 -13.62 13.47
N ILE A 30 -0.65 -12.35 13.45
CA ILE A 30 0.01 -11.70 12.30
C ILE A 30 1.32 -12.43 11.97
N LYS A 31 2.16 -12.69 12.98
CA LYS A 31 3.41 -13.45 12.80
C LYS A 31 3.15 -14.85 12.25
N SER A 32 2.18 -15.57 12.80
CA SER A 32 1.78 -16.91 12.34
C SER A 32 1.32 -16.90 10.89
N ALA A 33 0.51 -15.90 10.49
CA ALA A 33 0.03 -15.75 9.12
C ALA A 33 1.18 -15.49 8.14
N ILE A 34 2.11 -14.61 8.50
CA ILE A 34 3.33 -14.31 7.71
C ILE A 34 4.20 -15.57 7.55
N GLU A 35 4.46 -16.30 8.64
CA GLU A 35 5.32 -17.50 8.62
C GLU A 35 4.75 -18.57 7.69
N LYS A 36 3.44 -18.85 7.79
CA LYS A 36 2.75 -19.78 6.88
C LYS A 36 2.82 -19.35 5.40
N ALA A 37 2.72 -18.05 5.13
CA ALA A 37 2.84 -17.54 3.77
C ALA A 37 4.27 -17.67 3.21
N ILE A 38 5.29 -17.47 4.05
CA ILE A 38 6.69 -17.70 3.69
C ILE A 38 6.94 -19.18 3.42
N GLU A 39 6.45 -20.08 4.28
CA GLU A 39 6.54 -21.54 4.09
C GLU A 39 5.85 -21.96 2.78
N TRP A 40 4.65 -21.43 2.52
CA TRP A 40 3.94 -21.69 1.27
C TRP A 40 4.75 -21.24 0.05
N LYS A 41 5.35 -20.04 0.09
CA LYS A 41 6.20 -19.57 -1.02
C LYS A 41 7.42 -20.46 -1.20
N ALA A 42 8.09 -20.88 -0.12
CA ALA A 42 9.25 -21.75 -0.19
C ALA A 42 8.95 -23.16 -0.75
N ASP A 43 7.75 -23.68 -0.51
CA ASP A 43 7.29 -24.97 -1.07
C ASP A 43 6.95 -24.88 -2.56
N LYS A 44 6.32 -23.77 -2.99
CA LYS A 44 5.83 -23.62 -4.36
C LYS A 44 6.87 -23.07 -5.33
N ASP A 45 7.67 -22.11 -4.88
CA ASP A 45 8.57 -21.34 -5.71
C ASP A 45 9.93 -21.15 -5.02
N SER A 46 10.98 -20.87 -5.79
CA SER A 46 12.15 -20.19 -5.21
C SER A 46 11.68 -18.84 -4.67
N PRO A 47 12.22 -18.33 -3.53
CA PRO A 47 11.89 -16.98 -3.04
C PRO A 47 12.11 -15.88 -4.10
N PHE A 48 12.88 -16.16 -5.15
CA PHE A 48 13.18 -15.27 -6.27
C PHE A 48 12.61 -15.74 -7.62
N TYR A 49 11.59 -16.60 -7.62
CA TYR A 49 10.93 -16.99 -8.88
C TYR A 49 10.38 -15.75 -9.58
N GLY A 50 10.71 -15.61 -10.87
CA GLY A 50 10.32 -14.45 -11.68
C GLY A 50 11.03 -13.16 -11.26
N ILE A 51 12.37 -13.12 -11.25
CA ILE A 51 13.17 -11.91 -10.96
C ILE A 51 12.62 -10.69 -11.74
N GLY A 52 12.35 -9.58 -11.05
CA GLY A 52 11.76 -8.36 -11.61
C GLY A 52 10.24 -8.37 -11.77
N SER A 53 9.58 -9.47 -11.38
CA SER A 53 8.11 -9.56 -11.41
C SER A 53 7.49 -8.83 -10.23
N TYR A 54 6.20 -8.54 -10.35
CA TYR A 54 5.39 -7.99 -9.27
C TYR A 54 5.52 -8.83 -7.99
N SER A 55 5.36 -10.15 -8.11
CA SER A 55 5.45 -11.05 -6.97
C SER A 55 6.83 -11.09 -6.31
N SER A 56 7.92 -11.14 -7.09
CA SER A 56 9.28 -11.26 -6.53
C SER A 56 9.71 -9.98 -5.83
N ASP A 57 9.44 -8.83 -6.45
CA ASP A 57 9.96 -7.55 -5.99
C ASP A 57 9.35 -7.17 -4.64
N PHE A 58 8.03 -7.29 -4.51
CA PHE A 58 7.34 -7.06 -3.25
C PHE A 58 7.78 -8.04 -2.17
N TYR A 59 7.95 -9.31 -2.51
CA TYR A 59 8.37 -10.31 -1.53
C TYR A 59 9.75 -10.00 -0.96
N ILE A 60 10.70 -9.57 -1.80
CA ILE A 60 12.05 -9.17 -1.36
C ILE A 60 12.00 -7.98 -0.40
N MET A 61 11.16 -6.98 -0.69
CA MET A 61 10.94 -5.86 0.23
C MET A 61 10.43 -6.36 1.58
N ALA A 62 9.45 -7.26 1.60
CA ALA A 62 8.94 -7.80 2.86
C ALA A 62 9.99 -8.64 3.61
N LEU A 63 10.75 -9.50 2.92
CA LEU A 63 11.82 -10.29 3.51
C LEU A 63 12.88 -9.42 4.19
N ASN A 64 13.31 -8.34 3.54
CA ASN A 64 14.21 -7.34 4.11
C ASN A 64 13.62 -6.73 5.39
N ARG A 65 12.35 -6.29 5.33
CA ARG A 65 11.66 -5.65 6.46
C ARG A 65 11.43 -6.56 7.65
N MET A 66 11.30 -7.85 7.41
CA MET A 66 11.24 -8.88 8.45
C MET A 66 12.61 -9.24 9.05
N GLY A 67 13.71 -8.69 8.51
CA GLY A 67 15.07 -9.03 8.94
C GLY A 67 15.48 -10.45 8.57
N LYS A 68 14.85 -11.07 7.57
CA LYS A 68 15.23 -12.41 7.12
C LYS A 68 16.51 -12.31 6.30
N ASN A 69 17.54 -13.02 6.73
CA ASN A 69 18.83 -13.05 6.05
C ASN A 69 18.78 -14.03 4.86
N TYR A 70 18.52 -13.51 3.67
CA TYR A 70 18.53 -14.26 2.41
C TYR A 70 19.74 -13.87 1.56
N ASP A 71 20.28 -14.82 0.80
CA ASP A 71 21.28 -14.53 -0.22
C ASP A 71 20.60 -13.96 -1.47
N TYR A 72 20.69 -12.64 -1.64
CA TYR A 72 20.12 -11.93 -2.79
C TYR A 72 21.03 -11.92 -4.03
N SER A 73 22.20 -12.55 -3.99
CA SER A 73 23.17 -12.49 -5.10
C SER A 73 22.59 -12.94 -6.43
N ARG A 74 21.74 -13.99 -6.42
CA ARG A 74 21.05 -14.47 -7.62
C ARG A 74 20.01 -13.47 -8.14
N TYR A 75 19.27 -12.83 -7.23
CA TYR A 75 18.28 -11.83 -7.62
C TYR A 75 18.97 -10.62 -8.26
N LEU A 76 19.98 -10.06 -7.58
CA LEU A 76 20.77 -8.92 -8.06
C LEU A 76 21.40 -9.20 -9.43
N ALA A 77 22.01 -10.38 -9.63
CA ALA A 77 22.58 -10.76 -10.92
C ALA A 77 21.53 -10.89 -12.03
N GLY A 78 20.30 -11.28 -11.70
CA GLY A 78 19.21 -11.36 -12.66
C GLY A 78 18.61 -10.01 -13.05
N LEU A 79 18.77 -8.99 -12.21
CA LEU A 79 18.24 -7.65 -12.49
C LEU A 79 18.87 -6.99 -13.72
N ASP A 80 20.10 -7.37 -14.11
CA ASP A 80 20.72 -6.92 -15.36
C ASP A 80 19.83 -7.24 -16.58
N GLY A 81 19.27 -8.45 -16.61
CA GLY A 81 18.34 -8.89 -17.65
C GLY A 81 16.99 -8.19 -17.58
N VAL A 82 16.48 -7.94 -16.37
CA VAL A 82 15.24 -7.18 -16.14
C VAL A 82 15.39 -5.76 -16.67
N ALA A 83 16.49 -5.09 -16.27
CA ALA A 83 16.82 -3.76 -16.75
C ALA A 83 16.94 -3.76 -18.27
N ALA A 84 17.56 -4.79 -18.87
CA ALA A 84 17.71 -4.92 -20.34
C ALA A 84 16.38 -5.03 -21.08
N GLY A 85 15.35 -5.56 -20.41
CA GLY A 85 14.00 -5.62 -20.95
C GLY A 85 13.28 -4.28 -20.97
N TYR A 86 13.66 -3.31 -20.12
CA TYR A 86 13.02 -2.01 -20.09
C TYR A 86 13.31 -1.19 -21.35
N GLY A 87 12.24 -0.92 -22.10
CA GLY A 87 12.22 -0.02 -23.24
C GLY A 87 11.40 1.24 -22.96
N GLU A 88 11.41 2.16 -23.92
CA GLU A 88 10.80 3.49 -23.81
C GLU A 88 9.32 3.49 -23.40
N GLU A 89 8.55 2.52 -23.91
CA GLU A 89 7.12 2.42 -23.64
C GLU A 89 6.75 1.63 -22.37
N HIS A 90 7.73 1.01 -21.70
CA HIS A 90 7.47 0.22 -20.48
C HIS A 90 6.94 1.09 -19.37
N ASN A 91 5.99 0.57 -18.59
CA ASN A 91 5.45 1.24 -17.41
C ASN A 91 6.55 1.70 -16.44
N ALA A 92 6.47 2.97 -16.03
CA ALA A 92 7.37 3.57 -15.05
C ALA A 92 7.26 2.87 -13.70
N SER A 93 6.05 2.48 -13.30
CA SER A 93 5.77 1.78 -12.04
C SER A 93 6.56 0.47 -11.90
N SER A 94 6.82 -0.23 -13.00
CA SER A 94 7.62 -1.46 -12.99
C SER A 94 9.09 -1.16 -12.67
N MET A 95 9.66 -0.12 -13.26
CA MET A 95 11.04 0.31 -12.98
C MET A 95 11.16 0.81 -11.54
N GLN A 96 10.20 1.60 -11.07
CA GLN A 96 10.16 2.16 -9.72
C GLN A 96 10.03 1.05 -8.66
N ARG A 97 9.24 0.01 -8.91
CA ARG A 97 9.18 -1.17 -8.05
C ARG A 97 10.53 -1.92 -8.02
N THR A 98 11.17 -2.07 -9.17
CA THR A 98 12.51 -2.68 -9.23
C THR A 98 13.58 -1.83 -8.54
N VAL A 99 13.47 -0.49 -8.55
CA VAL A 99 14.31 0.40 -7.71
C VAL A 99 14.16 0.02 -6.24
N LEU A 100 12.93 -0.05 -5.72
CA LEU A 100 12.65 -0.42 -4.33
C LEU A 100 13.20 -1.82 -3.97
N ALA A 101 13.01 -2.80 -4.85
CA ALA A 101 13.49 -4.17 -4.62
C ALA A 101 15.01 -4.28 -4.70
N THR A 102 15.66 -3.49 -5.56
CA THR A 102 17.13 -3.38 -5.63
C THR A 102 17.68 -2.83 -4.32
N ILE A 103 17.07 -1.78 -3.78
CA ILE A 103 17.43 -1.22 -2.48
C ILE A 103 17.26 -2.25 -1.36
N ALA A 104 16.10 -2.92 -1.31
CA ALA A 104 15.79 -3.92 -0.29
C ALA A 104 16.73 -5.14 -0.34
N SER A 105 17.27 -5.47 -1.51
CA SER A 105 18.26 -6.55 -1.68
C SER A 105 19.71 -6.10 -1.50
N GLY A 106 19.95 -4.81 -1.19
CA GLY A 106 21.29 -4.25 -0.93
C GLY A 106 22.07 -3.86 -2.19
N GLY A 107 21.42 -3.79 -3.35
CA GLY A 107 22.00 -3.29 -4.59
C GLY A 107 21.89 -1.76 -4.75
N ASP A 108 22.55 -1.23 -5.78
CA ASP A 108 22.45 0.17 -6.17
C ASP A 108 21.49 0.33 -7.36
N PRO A 109 20.30 0.95 -7.18
CA PRO A 109 19.34 1.14 -8.28
C PRO A 109 19.83 2.15 -9.34
N ARG A 110 20.89 2.93 -9.06
CA ARG A 110 21.52 3.79 -10.06
C ARG A 110 22.49 3.04 -10.98
N ASN A 111 22.73 1.75 -10.71
CA ASN A 111 23.62 0.92 -11.52
C ASN A 111 23.13 -0.54 -11.57
N VAL A 112 22.02 -0.76 -12.27
CA VAL A 112 21.46 -2.10 -12.56
C VAL A 112 21.78 -2.47 -14.00
N GLY A 113 22.68 -3.43 -14.20
CA GLY A 113 23.18 -3.77 -15.54
C GLY A 113 23.78 -2.58 -16.31
N GLY A 114 24.36 -1.60 -15.60
CA GLY A 114 24.89 -0.36 -16.18
C GLY A 114 23.85 0.73 -16.47
N ARG A 115 22.59 0.57 -16.03
CA ARG A 115 21.54 1.60 -16.13
C ARG A 115 21.19 2.21 -14.78
N ASP A 116 20.82 3.49 -14.82
CA ASP A 116 20.26 4.21 -13.69
C ASP A 116 18.73 4.15 -13.75
N LEU A 117 18.14 3.21 -13.01
CA LEU A 117 16.68 3.02 -13.00
C LEU A 117 15.95 4.15 -12.27
N VAL A 118 16.63 4.92 -11.41
CA VAL A 118 16.06 6.09 -10.74
C VAL A 118 15.94 7.23 -11.75
N ALA A 119 16.96 7.43 -12.58
CA ALA A 119 16.90 8.37 -13.69
C ALA A 119 15.82 7.95 -14.71
N ASP A 120 15.89 6.73 -15.21
CA ASP A 120 15.04 6.25 -16.31
C ASP A 120 13.56 6.14 -15.91
N GLY A 121 13.29 5.69 -14.68
CA GLY A 121 11.93 5.49 -14.16
C GLY A 121 11.28 6.74 -13.58
N ILE A 122 12.05 7.79 -13.27
CA ILE A 122 11.56 8.96 -12.52
C ILE A 122 12.09 10.28 -13.10
N TYR A 123 13.36 10.62 -12.89
CA TYR A 123 13.87 11.98 -13.17
C TYR A 123 13.95 12.35 -14.66
N TYR A 124 14.24 11.40 -15.54
CA TYR A 124 14.35 11.62 -16.99
C TYR A 124 13.11 11.11 -17.74
N ARG A 125 12.13 10.57 -17.01
CA ARG A 125 11.06 9.76 -17.57
C ARG A 125 10.23 10.52 -18.61
N ASP A 126 9.93 11.79 -18.35
CA ASP A 126 9.14 12.66 -19.23
C ASP A 126 9.79 12.95 -20.60
N ASN A 127 11.09 12.68 -20.79
CA ASN A 127 11.72 12.79 -22.11
C ASN A 127 11.27 11.68 -23.07
N VAL A 128 10.87 10.53 -22.52
CA VAL A 128 10.62 9.30 -23.25
C VAL A 128 9.15 8.94 -23.22
N SER A 129 8.55 8.94 -22.03
CA SER A 129 7.15 8.61 -21.82
C SER A 129 6.66 9.28 -20.54
N PRO A 130 5.59 10.10 -20.57
CA PRO A 130 5.17 10.90 -19.42
C PRO A 130 5.03 10.06 -18.14
N LEU A 131 5.52 10.57 -17.02
CA LEU A 131 5.42 9.90 -15.72
C LEU A 131 3.96 9.61 -15.34
N GLY A 132 3.06 10.54 -15.68
CA GLY A 132 1.61 10.38 -15.52
C GLY A 132 0.91 9.48 -16.54
N LYS A 133 1.62 8.75 -17.41
CA LYS A 133 1.01 7.82 -18.39
C LYS A 133 0.18 6.73 -17.69
N GLU A 134 0.58 6.33 -16.49
CA GLU A 134 -0.12 5.36 -15.64
C GLU A 134 -1.08 6.02 -14.64
N GLY A 135 -1.44 7.27 -14.88
CA GLY A 135 -2.22 8.07 -13.96
C GLY A 135 -1.46 8.38 -12.66
N VAL A 136 -2.19 8.43 -11.55
CA VAL A 136 -1.64 8.73 -10.22
C VAL A 136 -0.57 7.73 -9.80
N ASN A 137 -0.64 6.48 -10.28
CA ASN A 137 0.27 5.41 -9.87
C ASN A 137 1.70 5.66 -10.35
N GLY A 138 1.90 6.22 -11.54
CA GLY A 138 3.24 6.53 -12.06
C GLY A 138 3.95 7.61 -11.22
N TYR A 139 3.20 8.63 -10.77
CA TYR A 139 3.71 9.64 -9.85
C TYR A 139 3.93 9.07 -8.45
N SER A 140 2.98 8.32 -7.92
CA SER A 140 3.00 7.83 -6.53
C SER A 140 4.12 6.83 -6.29
N TRP A 141 4.30 5.83 -7.17
CA TRP A 141 5.41 4.89 -7.06
C TRP A 141 6.77 5.58 -7.30
N GLY A 142 6.81 6.61 -8.15
CA GLY A 142 7.99 7.46 -8.32
C GLY A 142 8.37 8.16 -7.01
N LEU A 143 7.41 8.81 -6.35
CA LEU A 143 7.65 9.49 -5.08
C LEU A 143 8.06 8.52 -3.96
N ILE A 144 7.36 7.38 -3.85
CA ILE A 144 7.71 6.31 -2.89
C ILE A 144 9.15 5.83 -3.12
N ALA A 145 9.56 5.61 -4.38
CA ALA A 145 10.92 5.20 -4.71
C ALA A 145 11.96 6.28 -4.36
N LEU A 146 11.69 7.55 -4.65
CA LEU A 146 12.60 8.66 -4.29
C LEU A 146 12.76 8.82 -2.77
N ASP A 147 11.67 8.65 -2.02
CA ASP A 147 11.69 8.86 -0.57
C ASP A 147 12.15 7.62 0.21
N SER A 148 12.24 6.47 -0.46
CA SER A 148 12.72 5.22 0.13
C SER A 148 14.17 5.28 0.64
N LYS A 149 15.00 6.12 0.02
CA LYS A 149 16.42 6.36 0.37
C LYS A 149 16.80 7.84 0.30
N SER A 150 15.82 8.75 0.43
CA SER A 150 16.01 10.19 0.35
C SER A 150 16.84 10.65 -0.88
N PHE A 151 16.54 10.10 -2.06
CA PHE A 151 17.28 10.39 -3.29
C PHE A 151 17.32 11.89 -3.57
N GLU A 152 18.51 12.46 -3.75
CA GLU A 152 18.65 13.87 -4.15
C GLU A 152 18.18 14.09 -5.58
N THR A 153 17.48 15.22 -5.81
CA THR A 153 17.06 15.63 -7.15
C THR A 153 18.26 16.19 -7.91
N PRO A 154 18.69 15.56 -9.03
CA PRO A 154 19.78 16.10 -9.83
C PRO A 154 19.34 17.34 -10.63
N GLU A 155 20.27 18.25 -10.91
CA GLU A 155 19.98 19.51 -11.65
C GLU A 155 19.37 19.28 -13.05
N TRP A 156 19.67 18.14 -13.68
CA TRP A 156 19.17 17.79 -15.01
C TRP A 156 17.81 17.08 -14.99
N ALA A 157 17.22 16.84 -13.81
CA ALA A 157 15.91 16.21 -13.69
C ALA A 157 14.84 17.02 -14.42
N LEU A 158 13.98 16.33 -15.15
CA LEU A 158 12.82 16.92 -15.83
C LEU A 158 11.65 17.14 -14.89
N SER A 159 11.54 16.32 -13.85
CA SER A 159 10.51 16.42 -12.81
C SER A 159 11.19 16.34 -11.45
N ASN A 160 10.89 17.28 -10.55
CA ASN A 160 11.32 17.24 -9.16
C ASN A 160 10.16 16.75 -8.25
N ARG A 161 10.41 16.62 -6.94
CA ARG A 161 9.39 16.15 -5.97
C ARG A 161 8.12 17.02 -5.95
N ASN A 162 8.25 18.34 -6.09
CA ASN A 162 7.09 19.23 -6.11
C ASN A 162 6.24 19.04 -7.37
N ASP A 163 6.87 18.77 -8.51
CA ASP A 163 6.16 18.45 -9.76
C ASP A 163 5.41 17.12 -9.63
N ILE A 164 6.07 16.12 -9.03
CA ILE A 164 5.46 14.80 -8.79
C ILE A 164 4.30 14.93 -7.79
N LEU A 165 4.46 15.68 -6.70
CA LEU A 165 3.39 15.97 -5.72
C LEU A 165 2.21 16.66 -6.38
N ALA A 166 2.45 17.71 -7.16
CA ALA A 166 1.41 18.40 -7.92
C ALA A 166 0.70 17.44 -8.90
N GLY A 167 1.46 16.54 -9.54
CA GLY A 167 0.95 15.46 -10.37
C GLY A 167 0.01 14.54 -9.60
N ILE A 168 0.41 14.02 -8.43
CA ILE A 168 -0.46 13.18 -7.59
C ILE A 168 -1.74 13.94 -7.25
N LEU A 169 -1.63 15.16 -6.70
CA LEU A 169 -2.76 15.97 -6.28
C LEU A 169 -3.72 16.31 -7.43
N SER A 170 -3.24 16.44 -8.68
CA SER A 170 -4.10 16.71 -9.83
C SER A 170 -5.03 15.54 -10.19
N HIS A 171 -4.69 14.32 -9.77
CA HIS A 171 -5.49 13.12 -9.98
C HIS A 171 -6.58 12.89 -8.93
N GLN A 172 -6.64 13.70 -7.86
CA GLN A 172 -7.70 13.55 -6.87
C GLN A 172 -9.05 13.99 -7.43
N ASN A 173 -10.05 13.12 -7.34
CA ASN A 173 -11.43 13.36 -7.72
C ASN A 173 -12.21 14.07 -6.61
N THR A 174 -13.35 14.66 -6.97
CA THR A 174 -14.21 15.40 -6.04
C THR A 174 -14.83 14.56 -4.91
N ASN A 175 -14.79 13.23 -5.02
CA ASN A 175 -15.20 12.30 -3.97
C ASN A 175 -14.04 11.88 -3.03
N GLY A 176 -12.84 12.43 -3.22
CA GLY A 176 -11.64 12.11 -2.44
C GLY A 176 -10.79 10.97 -3.00
N SER A 177 -11.33 10.15 -3.91
CA SER A 177 -10.57 9.08 -4.57
C SER A 177 -9.50 9.63 -5.51
N PHE A 178 -8.46 8.85 -5.77
CA PHE A 178 -7.55 9.08 -6.90
C PHE A 178 -7.85 8.08 -8.01
N ASP A 179 -8.08 8.59 -9.22
CA ASP A 179 -8.41 7.80 -10.42
C ASP A 179 -9.56 6.79 -10.23
N ASP A 180 -10.56 7.13 -9.38
CA ASP A 180 -11.75 6.31 -9.08
C ASP A 180 -11.43 4.86 -8.65
N SER A 181 -10.30 4.65 -7.95
CA SER A 181 -9.83 3.33 -7.54
C SER A 181 -9.37 3.32 -6.08
N VAL A 182 -9.81 2.32 -5.31
CA VAL A 182 -9.33 2.08 -3.94
C VAL A 182 -7.82 1.85 -3.93
N TYR A 183 -7.32 0.96 -4.79
CA TYR A 183 -5.89 0.69 -4.92
C TYR A 183 -5.09 1.96 -5.22
N SER A 184 -5.46 2.70 -6.27
CA SER A 184 -4.75 3.93 -6.64
C SER A 184 -4.82 4.99 -5.54
N THR A 185 -5.94 5.08 -4.82
CA THR A 185 -6.09 5.97 -3.66
C THR A 185 -5.16 5.58 -2.53
N ALA A 186 -5.05 4.30 -2.19
CA ALA A 186 -4.15 3.81 -1.15
C ALA A 186 -2.67 4.02 -1.50
N VAL A 187 -2.28 3.79 -2.76
CA VAL A 187 -0.92 4.07 -3.24
C VAL A 187 -0.62 5.58 -3.16
N ALA A 188 -1.56 6.45 -3.54
CA ALA A 188 -1.41 7.90 -3.43
C ALA A 188 -1.28 8.36 -1.97
N VAL A 189 -2.09 7.84 -1.05
CA VAL A 189 -1.96 8.13 0.39
C VAL A 189 -0.60 7.68 0.92
N THR A 190 -0.12 6.51 0.50
CA THR A 190 1.22 6.02 0.88
C THR A 190 2.32 7.00 0.44
N ALA A 191 2.23 7.53 -0.78
CA ALA A 191 3.17 8.50 -1.32
C ALA A 191 3.08 9.88 -0.65
N LEU A 192 1.87 10.32 -0.28
CA LEU A 192 1.62 11.63 0.34
C LEU A 192 1.89 11.65 1.85
N ALA A 193 1.88 10.50 2.53
CA ALA A 193 2.02 10.41 3.98
C ALA A 193 3.26 11.14 4.55
N PRO A 194 4.47 11.08 3.95
CA PRO A 194 5.62 11.86 4.42
C PRO A 194 5.41 13.38 4.36
N TYR A 195 4.48 13.84 3.53
CA TYR A 195 4.19 15.26 3.29
C TYR A 195 2.92 15.73 4.01
N TYR A 196 2.28 14.87 4.81
CA TYR A 196 1.00 15.15 5.47
C TYR A 196 1.02 16.42 6.33
N GLU A 197 2.13 16.70 7.04
CA GLU A 197 2.29 17.92 7.85
C GLU A 197 3.05 19.06 7.12
N THR A 198 3.31 18.92 5.82
CA THR A 198 3.92 20.00 5.04
C THR A 198 2.95 21.15 4.92
N SER A 199 3.39 22.35 5.27
CA SER A 199 2.59 23.56 5.12
C SER A 199 2.55 24.00 3.66
N GLY A 200 1.37 24.45 3.21
CA GLY A 200 1.18 25.00 1.87
C GLY A 200 0.28 24.13 0.99
N ALA A 201 -0.47 24.83 0.14
CA ALA A 201 -1.30 24.21 -0.89
C ALA A 201 -0.62 24.33 -2.25
N TYR A 202 -0.84 23.32 -3.09
CA TYR A 202 -0.42 23.33 -4.48
C TYR A 202 -1.56 23.86 -5.33
N THR A 203 -1.28 24.86 -6.17
CA THR A 203 -2.20 25.29 -7.21
C THR A 203 -2.14 24.30 -8.36
N ILE A 204 -3.13 23.41 -8.47
CA ILE A 204 -3.20 22.35 -9.48
C ILE A 204 -4.42 22.53 -10.38
N THR A 205 -4.40 21.92 -11.58
CA THR A 205 -5.60 21.75 -12.40
C THR A 205 -6.13 20.34 -12.19
N GLN A 206 -7.26 20.18 -11.51
CA GLN A 206 -7.83 18.87 -11.21
C GLN A 206 -8.25 18.16 -12.50
N ASN A 207 -7.78 16.93 -12.72
CA ASN A 207 -7.98 16.18 -13.96
C ASN A 207 -9.47 15.91 -14.26
N GLN A 208 -10.26 15.57 -13.23
CA GLN A 208 -11.68 15.24 -13.38
C GLN A 208 -12.53 16.42 -13.87
N THR A 209 -12.28 17.61 -13.34
CA THR A 209 -13.14 18.79 -13.54
C THR A 209 -12.52 19.84 -14.46
N GLY A 210 -11.20 19.83 -14.63
CA GLY A 210 -10.42 20.86 -15.30
C GLY A 210 -10.37 22.18 -14.53
N TYR A 211 -10.75 22.20 -13.25
CA TYR A 211 -10.73 23.40 -12.42
C TYR A 211 -9.36 23.61 -11.79
N VAL A 212 -8.96 24.88 -11.69
CA VAL A 212 -7.77 25.27 -10.93
C VAL A 212 -8.18 25.41 -9.47
N ILE A 213 -7.54 24.66 -8.59
CA ILE A 213 -7.79 24.65 -7.14
C ILE A 213 -6.46 24.69 -6.38
N ASP A 214 -6.51 25.20 -5.15
CA ASP A 214 -5.42 25.06 -4.20
C ASP A 214 -5.72 23.85 -3.31
N LEU A 215 -4.85 22.84 -3.32
CA LEU A 215 -5.01 21.60 -2.57
C LEU A 215 -3.73 21.29 -1.80
N SER A 216 -3.83 21.12 -0.49
CA SER A 216 -2.71 20.69 0.35
C SER A 216 -2.60 19.16 0.40
N PRO A 217 -1.42 18.58 0.61
CA PRO A 217 -1.27 17.14 0.84
C PRO A 217 -2.14 16.64 2.01
N LYS A 218 -2.27 17.45 3.07
CA LYS A 218 -3.09 17.14 4.23
C LYS A 218 -4.57 16.98 3.86
N ASP A 219 -5.14 17.98 3.20
CA ASP A 219 -6.55 17.96 2.80
C ASP A 219 -6.81 16.79 1.82
N ALA A 220 -5.89 16.56 0.89
CA ALA A 220 -6.00 15.45 -0.05
C ALA A 220 -5.98 14.09 0.66
N VAL A 221 -5.09 13.88 1.64
CA VAL A 221 -5.05 12.64 2.42
C VAL A 221 -6.32 12.46 3.24
N GLU A 222 -6.85 13.51 3.89
CA GLU A 222 -8.08 13.41 4.67
C GLU A 222 -9.30 13.05 3.80
N ASP A 223 -9.43 13.68 2.62
CA ASP A 223 -10.49 13.36 1.65
C ASP A 223 -10.36 11.91 1.14
N ALA A 224 -9.13 11.44 0.92
CA ALA A 224 -8.86 10.05 0.54
C ALA A 224 -9.19 9.05 1.66
N LEU A 225 -8.88 9.35 2.92
CA LEU A 225 -9.28 8.49 4.05
C LEU A 225 -10.80 8.41 4.19
N ASN A 226 -11.51 9.52 3.95
CA ASN A 226 -12.97 9.53 3.95
C ASN A 226 -13.54 8.64 2.83
N TYR A 227 -12.95 8.70 1.63
CA TYR A 227 -13.30 7.80 0.53
C TYR A 227 -13.04 6.33 0.88
N LEU A 228 -11.83 6.00 1.36
CA LEU A 228 -11.46 4.63 1.71
C LEU A 228 -12.37 4.07 2.82
N SER A 229 -12.68 4.86 3.85
CA SER A 229 -13.60 4.45 4.91
C SER A 229 -15.02 4.20 4.38
N ALA A 230 -15.50 5.02 3.44
CA ALA A 230 -16.82 4.85 2.85
C ALA A 230 -16.95 3.62 1.92
N GLU A 231 -15.86 3.22 1.27
CA GLU A 231 -15.81 2.05 0.38
C GLU A 231 -15.48 0.73 1.11
N GLN A 232 -15.21 0.78 2.43
CA GLN A 232 -14.91 -0.44 3.19
C GLN A 232 -16.14 -1.34 3.29
N ASP A 233 -15.98 -2.61 2.93
CA ASP A 233 -17.03 -3.61 3.01
C ASP A 233 -17.27 -4.07 4.44
N LYS A 234 -18.42 -4.72 4.67
CA LYS A 234 -18.84 -5.19 6.01
C LYS A 234 -17.84 -6.13 6.69
N ASP A 235 -16.98 -6.78 5.92
CA ASP A 235 -15.96 -7.75 6.38
C ASP A 235 -14.60 -7.08 6.61
N GLY A 236 -14.51 -5.76 6.45
CA GLY A 236 -13.32 -4.95 6.71
C GLY A 236 -12.39 -4.78 5.49
N ASP A 237 -12.67 -5.47 4.38
CA ASP A 237 -11.87 -5.41 3.16
C ASP A 237 -12.46 -4.44 2.12
N TRP A 238 -11.86 -4.39 0.92
CA TRP A 238 -12.31 -3.57 -0.21
C TRP A 238 -12.60 -4.41 -1.46
N GLY A 239 -13.17 -5.60 -1.26
CA GLY A 239 -13.61 -6.51 -2.33
C GLY A 239 -12.52 -7.34 -3.00
N ASP A 240 -11.25 -6.95 -2.87
CA ASP A 240 -10.10 -7.72 -3.32
C ASP A 240 -8.86 -7.55 -2.41
N LEU A 241 -7.93 -8.51 -2.50
CA LEU A 241 -6.72 -8.52 -1.67
C LEU A 241 -5.75 -7.38 -2.03
N GLU A 242 -5.62 -7.00 -3.29
CA GLU A 242 -4.64 -5.99 -3.72
C GLU A 242 -5.01 -4.60 -3.17
N SER A 243 -6.28 -4.23 -3.31
CA SER A 243 -6.86 -3.02 -2.72
C SER A 243 -6.75 -3.05 -1.19
N THR A 244 -7.10 -4.17 -0.56
CA THR A 244 -7.08 -4.30 0.91
C THR A 244 -5.67 -4.20 1.47
N ALA A 245 -4.71 -4.92 0.87
CA ALA A 245 -3.31 -4.91 1.31
C ALA A 245 -2.67 -3.53 1.15
N MET A 246 -2.90 -2.84 0.04
CA MET A 246 -2.39 -1.49 -0.14
C MET A 246 -3.04 -0.48 0.80
N THR A 247 -4.33 -0.61 1.11
CA THR A 247 -4.99 0.24 2.10
C THR A 247 -4.37 0.05 3.49
N VAL A 248 -4.12 -1.19 3.92
CA VAL A 248 -3.41 -1.46 5.19
C VAL A 248 -2.04 -0.77 5.21
N ILE A 249 -1.24 -0.92 4.14
CA ILE A 249 0.07 -0.25 4.03
C ILE A 249 -0.06 1.28 4.10
N ALA A 250 -1.06 1.86 3.44
CA ALA A 250 -1.29 3.30 3.43
C ALA A 250 -1.61 3.84 4.83
N LEU A 251 -2.51 3.16 5.55
CA LEU A 251 -2.89 3.51 6.92
C LEU A 251 -1.68 3.44 7.86
N ASP A 252 -0.95 2.33 7.83
CA ASP A 252 0.24 2.16 8.67
C ASP A 252 1.31 3.22 8.37
N THR A 253 1.50 3.57 7.09
CA THR A 253 2.46 4.58 6.65
C THR A 253 2.08 5.97 7.17
N LEU A 254 0.78 6.30 7.19
CA LEU A 254 0.26 7.53 7.77
C LEU A 254 0.28 7.52 9.31
N GLY A 255 0.51 6.34 9.91
CA GLY A 255 0.48 6.15 11.34
C GLY A 255 -0.92 5.92 11.92
N VAL A 256 -1.93 5.71 11.07
CA VAL A 256 -3.28 5.29 11.43
C VAL A 256 -3.28 3.78 11.66
N ASN A 257 -3.83 3.32 12.80
CA ASN A 257 -3.87 1.89 13.09
C ASN A 257 -4.98 1.21 12.26
N ALA A 258 -4.60 0.37 11.30
CA ALA A 258 -5.52 -0.34 10.42
C ALA A 258 -6.45 -1.35 11.13
N ASP A 259 -6.11 -1.75 12.36
CA ASP A 259 -6.87 -2.74 13.12
C ASP A 259 -7.85 -2.11 14.14
N SER A 260 -7.58 -0.89 14.61
CA SER A 260 -8.37 -0.25 15.68
C SER A 260 -8.79 1.20 15.48
N ASP A 261 -8.39 1.88 14.40
CA ASP A 261 -8.99 3.16 14.04
C ASP A 261 -10.46 2.95 13.64
N GLY A 262 -11.38 3.61 14.34
CA GLY A 262 -12.82 3.39 14.17
C GLY A 262 -13.37 3.69 12.77
N ARG A 263 -12.63 4.40 11.91
CA ARG A 263 -12.99 4.59 10.49
C ARG A 263 -12.77 3.34 9.64
N PHE A 264 -11.92 2.42 10.10
CA PHE A 264 -11.48 1.23 9.38
C PHE A 264 -11.85 -0.07 10.13
N VAL A 265 -12.77 0.02 11.09
CA VAL A 265 -13.39 -1.12 11.79
C VAL A 265 -14.83 -1.24 11.32
N ALA A 266 -15.06 -2.22 10.44
CA ALA A 266 -16.38 -2.53 9.90
C ALA A 266 -17.14 -3.50 10.83
N LYS A 267 -18.36 -3.87 10.42
CA LYS A 267 -19.28 -4.68 11.24
C LYS A 267 -18.71 -6.04 11.65
N ASN A 268 -17.98 -6.70 10.76
CA ASN A 268 -17.49 -8.06 10.95
C ASN A 268 -15.96 -8.14 11.06
N GLY A 269 -15.24 -7.02 10.99
CA GLY A 269 -13.78 -7.02 10.98
C GLY A 269 -13.16 -5.64 10.75
N SER A 270 -11.92 -5.47 11.21
CA SER A 270 -11.03 -4.38 10.82
C SER A 270 -10.45 -4.55 9.41
N ALA A 271 -9.65 -3.58 8.94
CA ALA A 271 -8.90 -3.74 7.69
C ALA A 271 -7.91 -4.91 7.73
N VAL A 272 -7.32 -5.19 8.89
CA VAL A 272 -6.40 -6.31 9.08
C VAL A 272 -7.18 -7.64 9.11
N ASP A 273 -8.33 -7.69 9.77
CA ASP A 273 -9.24 -8.86 9.72
C ASP A 273 -9.67 -9.14 8.26
N GLY A 274 -10.02 -8.08 7.52
CA GLY A 274 -10.34 -8.12 6.09
C GLY A 274 -9.23 -8.77 5.27
N LEU A 275 -7.99 -8.32 5.48
CA LEU A 275 -6.82 -8.88 4.80
C LEU A 275 -6.58 -10.36 5.16
N MET A 276 -6.70 -10.73 6.43
CA MET A 276 -6.45 -12.09 6.90
C MET A 276 -7.43 -13.12 6.35
N GLN A 277 -8.65 -12.71 5.97
CA GLN A 277 -9.65 -13.60 5.37
C GLN A 277 -9.22 -14.18 4.00
N TYR A 278 -8.27 -13.55 3.32
CA TYR A 278 -7.73 -14.05 2.06
C TYR A 278 -6.72 -15.19 2.24
N GLN A 279 -6.26 -15.46 3.47
CA GLN A 279 -5.37 -16.59 3.74
C GLN A 279 -6.11 -17.92 3.59
N GLN A 280 -5.54 -18.81 2.78
CA GLN A 280 -6.09 -20.14 2.54
C GLN A 280 -5.52 -21.16 3.53
N LYS A 281 -6.15 -22.34 3.57
CA LYS A 281 -5.75 -23.44 4.48
C LYS A 281 -4.33 -23.95 4.26
N ASP A 282 -3.77 -23.74 3.07
CA ASP A 282 -2.39 -24.12 2.75
C ASP A 282 -1.35 -23.08 3.19
N GLY A 283 -1.79 -21.96 3.78
CA GLY A 283 -0.93 -20.88 4.29
C GLY A 283 -0.69 -19.74 3.32
N GLY A 284 -0.92 -19.94 2.01
CA GLY A 284 -0.83 -18.88 1.01
C GLY A 284 -2.06 -17.98 0.99
N PHE A 285 -1.98 -16.87 0.23
CA PHE A 285 -3.10 -15.94 0.03
C PHE A 285 -3.58 -15.97 -1.42
N SER A 286 -4.84 -15.59 -1.64
CA SER A 286 -5.48 -15.55 -2.95
C SER A 286 -6.10 -14.18 -3.24
N THR A 287 -6.41 -13.87 -4.49
CA THR A 287 -7.03 -12.59 -4.92
C THR A 287 -8.55 -12.53 -4.68
N GLY A 288 -9.12 -13.45 -3.88
CA GLY A 288 -10.56 -13.62 -3.70
C GLY A 288 -10.91 -14.96 -3.06
N LYS A 289 -12.06 -15.57 -3.40
CA LYS A 289 -12.45 -16.92 -2.92
C LYS A 289 -11.75 -18.07 -3.68
N GLY A 290 -10.50 -17.85 -4.09
CA GLY A 290 -9.75 -18.71 -5.01
C GLY A 290 -8.61 -19.49 -4.36
N LYS A 291 -7.83 -20.18 -5.19
CA LYS A 291 -6.58 -20.84 -4.76
C LYS A 291 -5.50 -19.81 -4.46
N SER A 292 -4.61 -20.17 -3.53
CA SER A 292 -3.41 -19.41 -3.22
C SER A 292 -2.58 -19.16 -4.47
N ASN A 293 -2.05 -17.94 -4.61
CA ASN A 293 -1.15 -17.57 -5.69
C ASN A 293 -0.02 -16.66 -5.19
N SER A 294 1.04 -16.59 -6.00
CA SER A 294 2.29 -15.98 -5.59
C SER A 294 2.21 -14.45 -5.43
N GLU A 295 1.44 -13.75 -6.26
CA GLU A 295 1.29 -12.29 -6.20
C GLU A 295 0.51 -11.88 -4.95
N ALA A 296 -0.64 -12.51 -4.73
CA ALA A 296 -1.46 -12.29 -3.54
C ALA A 296 -0.69 -12.58 -2.25
N THR A 297 0.04 -13.70 -2.22
CA THR A 297 0.86 -14.07 -1.06
C THR A 297 1.97 -13.06 -0.80
N SER A 298 2.67 -12.60 -1.83
CA SER A 298 3.71 -11.58 -1.67
C SER A 298 3.15 -10.27 -1.09
N LEU A 299 2.04 -9.79 -1.62
CA LEU A 299 1.45 -8.51 -1.21
C LEU A 299 0.83 -8.59 0.19
N ALA A 300 0.20 -9.71 0.54
CA ALA A 300 -0.28 -9.96 1.90
C ALA A 300 0.87 -9.94 2.92
N VAL A 301 1.99 -10.56 2.58
CA VAL A 301 3.19 -10.55 3.43
C VAL A 301 3.74 -9.13 3.57
N CYS A 302 3.72 -8.30 2.52
CA CYS A 302 4.07 -6.88 2.64
C CYS A 302 3.18 -6.13 3.62
N ALA A 303 1.86 -6.24 3.47
CA ALA A 303 0.89 -5.52 4.28
C ALA A 303 0.91 -5.96 5.75
N LEU A 304 0.93 -7.27 6.01
CA LEU A 304 1.07 -7.79 7.38
C LEU A 304 2.41 -7.39 8.01
N THR A 305 3.49 -7.35 7.22
CA THR A 305 4.79 -6.87 7.69
C THR A 305 4.75 -5.37 8.00
N SER A 306 4.09 -4.56 7.16
CA SER A 306 3.85 -3.13 7.40
C SER A 306 3.12 -2.94 8.74
N HIS A 307 2.07 -3.70 8.97
CA HIS A 307 1.26 -3.57 10.17
C HIS A 307 2.03 -4.00 11.42
N LEU A 308 2.77 -5.10 11.34
CA LEU A 308 3.64 -5.56 12.41
C LEU A 308 4.73 -4.53 12.76
N ARG A 309 5.30 -3.86 11.75
CA ARG A 309 6.25 -2.76 11.95
C ARG A 309 5.60 -1.57 12.66
N LYS A 310 4.37 -1.23 12.30
CA LYS A 310 3.59 -0.17 12.95
C LYS A 310 3.36 -0.49 14.43
N LEU A 311 2.93 -1.71 14.77
CA LEU A 311 2.75 -2.17 16.15
C LEU A 311 4.06 -2.11 16.96
N GLN A 312 5.19 -2.38 16.31
CA GLN A 312 6.53 -2.35 16.92
C GLN A 312 7.23 -0.98 16.86
N ASN A 313 6.54 0.09 16.45
CA ASN A 313 7.10 1.44 16.28
C ASN A 313 8.38 1.48 15.43
N LYS A 314 8.39 0.72 14.33
CA LYS A 314 9.48 0.69 13.34
C LYS A 314 9.23 1.70 12.22
N ALA A 315 10.24 1.95 11.40
CA ALA A 315 10.10 2.79 10.21
C ALA A 315 9.01 2.24 9.26
N THR A 316 8.38 3.12 8.48
CA THR A 316 7.35 2.74 7.51
C THR A 316 7.88 1.74 6.47
N PHE A 317 6.97 0.95 5.86
CA PHE A 317 7.36 -0.21 5.04
C PHE A 317 8.31 0.13 3.87
N PHE A 318 8.17 1.32 3.26
CA PHE A 318 9.00 1.74 2.13
C PHE A 318 10.21 2.63 2.51
N ASN A 319 10.37 3.05 3.77
CA ASN A 319 11.51 3.87 4.21
C ASN A 319 12.75 3.02 4.49
N PHE A 320 13.62 2.78 3.50
CA PHE A 320 14.81 1.94 3.61
C PHE A 320 16.06 2.70 4.09
N ASP A 321 15.96 4.01 4.39
CA ASP A 321 17.07 4.76 5.01
C ASP A 321 17.37 4.25 6.42
N ILE A 322 16.32 3.82 7.13
CA ILE A 322 16.44 3.22 8.45
C ILE A 322 16.53 1.70 8.30
N ASN A 323 17.63 1.12 8.80
CA ASN A 323 17.82 -0.32 8.84
C ASN A 323 17.32 -0.89 10.17
N ASP A 324 16.00 -0.99 10.31
CA ASP A 324 15.33 -1.66 11.43
C ASP A 324 14.49 -2.84 10.94
N SER A 325 14.53 -3.94 11.67
CA SER A 325 13.79 -5.16 11.34
C SER A 325 12.69 -5.45 12.36
N VAL A 326 11.68 -6.19 11.93
CA VAL A 326 10.69 -6.79 12.83
C VAL A 326 11.38 -7.74 13.82
N VAL A 327 10.94 -7.70 15.08
CA VAL A 327 11.41 -8.62 16.12
C VAL A 327 10.41 -9.76 16.30
N PHE A 328 10.86 -11.00 16.12
CA PHE A 328 10.13 -12.18 16.54
C PHE A 328 10.55 -12.48 17.98
N GLU A 329 9.66 -12.25 18.97
CA GLU A 329 9.91 -12.77 20.31
C GLU A 329 10.00 -14.28 20.22
N THR A 330 11.20 -14.82 20.42
CA THR A 330 11.36 -16.27 20.57
C THR A 330 10.75 -16.64 21.93
N PRO A 331 9.81 -17.60 22.01
CA PRO A 331 9.39 -18.11 23.31
C PRO A 331 10.65 -18.53 24.07
N ALA A 332 10.81 -18.03 25.30
CA ALA A 332 11.93 -18.41 26.15
C ALA A 332 12.02 -19.94 26.18
N PRO A 333 13.21 -20.54 25.96
CA PRO A 333 13.33 -21.99 26.00
C PRO A 333 12.81 -22.47 27.35
N THR A 334 11.79 -23.34 27.31
CA THR A 334 11.27 -23.98 28.51
C THR A 334 12.48 -24.61 29.20
N LYS A 335 12.85 -24.08 30.38
CA LYS A 335 13.90 -24.68 31.20
C LYS A 335 13.53 -26.14 31.41
N ALA A 336 14.25 -27.04 30.74
CA ALA A 336 14.17 -28.45 31.02
C ALA A 336 14.50 -28.61 32.51
N GLN A 337 13.49 -29.02 33.25
CA GLN A 337 13.62 -29.31 34.67
C GLN A 337 14.51 -30.55 34.77
N SER A 338 15.80 -30.31 35.02
CA SER A 338 16.79 -31.36 35.30
C SER A 338 16.33 -32.12 36.53
N SER A 339 15.75 -33.30 36.31
CA SER A 339 15.60 -34.31 37.35
C SER A 339 16.97 -34.96 37.54
N ASN A 340 17.65 -34.56 38.61
CA ASN A 340 18.79 -35.29 39.12
C ASN A 340 18.32 -36.67 39.58
N ASN A 341 18.73 -37.72 38.87
CA ASN A 341 18.78 -39.07 39.45
C ASN A 341 20.17 -39.66 39.20
N THR A 342 20.93 -39.66 40.28
CA THR A 342 22.17 -40.37 40.48
C THR A 342 21.91 -41.88 40.41
N SER A 343 22.60 -42.58 39.51
CA SER A 343 22.88 -44.01 39.68
C SER A 343 24.13 -44.40 38.89
N ASN A 344 25.20 -44.65 39.65
CA ASN A 344 26.41 -45.32 39.21
C ASN A 344 26.08 -46.77 38.79
N LYS A 345 26.46 -47.19 37.58
CA LYS A 345 27.07 -48.51 37.38
C LYS A 345 27.78 -48.66 36.03
N THR A 346 29.11 -48.67 36.14
CA THR A 346 30.06 -49.61 35.54
C THR A 346 29.94 -49.92 34.04
N SER A 347 30.88 -49.32 33.32
CA SER A 347 31.43 -49.74 32.04
C SER A 347 31.90 -51.19 32.03
N SER A 348 31.53 -51.93 31.00
CA SER A 348 32.32 -53.05 30.48
C SER A 348 32.38 -52.97 28.96
N SER A 349 33.61 -52.99 28.47
CA SER A 349 34.06 -52.90 27.09
C SER A 349 34.15 -54.28 26.44
N THR A 350 33.82 -54.39 25.15
CA THR A 350 34.48 -55.26 24.14
C THR A 350 33.78 -55.03 22.79
N SER A 351 34.40 -54.44 21.76
CA SER A 351 35.35 -55.00 20.78
C SER A 351 34.69 -55.44 19.45
N LYS A 352 35.03 -54.68 18.39
CA LYS A 352 35.31 -55.07 16.98
C LYS A 352 34.38 -56.08 16.27
N SER A 353 33.89 -55.70 15.08
CA SER A 353 34.54 -56.06 13.79
C SER A 353 33.73 -55.58 12.58
N ASN A 354 34.43 -54.97 11.61
CA ASN A 354 34.00 -54.86 10.21
C ASN A 354 33.97 -56.25 9.55
N THR A 355 33.14 -56.46 8.52
CA THR A 355 33.52 -57.06 7.21
C THR A 355 32.35 -56.99 6.21
N THR A 356 32.75 -56.70 4.98
CA THR A 356 32.03 -56.45 3.72
C THR A 356 31.71 -57.73 2.94
N THR A 357 30.57 -57.80 2.23
CA THR A 357 30.36 -58.49 0.91
C THR A 357 28.95 -58.11 0.39
N LYS A 358 28.68 -57.48 -0.77
CA LYS A 358 28.87 -57.84 -2.21
C LYS A 358 28.35 -59.27 -2.49
N THR A 359 27.44 -59.62 -3.42
CA THR A 359 27.17 -59.12 -4.79
C THR A 359 25.91 -59.81 -5.40
N THR A 360 25.32 -59.22 -6.46
CA THR A 360 24.78 -59.82 -7.73
C THR A 360 23.33 -60.37 -7.90
N THR A 361 22.58 -59.64 -8.75
CA THR A 361 21.80 -60.01 -9.98
C THR A 361 20.66 -61.06 -9.99
N LYS A 362 19.43 -60.57 -10.33
CA LYS A 362 18.45 -60.89 -11.44
C LYS A 362 18.21 -62.36 -11.88
N PRO A 363 17.14 -62.75 -12.65
CA PRO A 363 15.95 -62.03 -13.17
C PRO A 363 14.60 -62.83 -13.26
N LYS A 364 13.53 -62.16 -13.78
CA LYS A 364 12.68 -62.57 -14.95
C LYS A 364 11.16 -62.97 -14.77
N THR A 365 10.32 -62.20 -15.51
CA THR A 365 9.23 -62.58 -16.49
C THR A 365 7.76 -62.93 -16.12
N THR A 366 6.85 -62.18 -16.81
CA THR A 366 5.56 -62.56 -17.51
C THR A 366 4.33 -62.98 -16.66
N THR A 367 3.04 -62.70 -16.97
CA THR A 367 2.30 -62.56 -18.24
C THR A 367 0.88 -61.94 -18.02
N LYS A 368 0.28 -61.38 -19.09
CA LYS A 368 -1.11 -60.84 -19.29
C LYS A 368 -2.20 -61.97 -19.35
N PRO A 369 -3.57 -61.77 -19.46
CA PRO A 369 -4.24 -61.04 -20.58
C PRO A 369 -5.70 -60.43 -20.42
N LYS A 370 -6.05 -59.48 -21.33
CA LYS A 370 -7.34 -59.22 -22.10
C LYS A 370 -8.66 -58.76 -21.38
N THR A 371 -9.63 -57.96 -21.90
CA THR A 371 -10.04 -57.49 -23.26
C THR A 371 -11.08 -56.31 -23.26
N THR A 372 -11.12 -55.50 -24.36
CA THR A 372 -12.23 -54.74 -25.06
C THR A 372 -13.00 -53.59 -24.36
N THR A 373 -13.34 -52.44 -25.01
CA THR A 373 -14.01 -52.23 -26.34
C THR A 373 -13.78 -50.80 -26.93
N LYS A 374 -13.90 -50.66 -28.27
CA LYS A 374 -13.79 -49.46 -29.16
C LYS A 374 -15.21 -48.91 -29.53
N PRO A 375 -15.45 -47.76 -30.24
CA PRO A 375 -14.94 -47.35 -31.59
C PRO A 375 -14.49 -45.86 -31.71
N LYS A 376 -13.49 -45.44 -32.52
CA LYS A 376 -13.42 -45.13 -34.00
C LYS A 376 -14.32 -43.92 -34.42
N THR A 377 -13.92 -42.90 -35.22
CA THR A 377 -13.13 -42.92 -36.47
C THR A 377 -12.72 -41.49 -36.98
N THR A 378 -11.49 -41.38 -37.55
CA THR A 378 -10.99 -40.64 -38.76
C THR A 378 -11.23 -39.13 -39.00
N THR A 379 -10.29 -38.34 -39.56
CA THR A 379 -9.60 -38.44 -40.89
C THR A 379 -8.33 -37.54 -40.89
N LYS A 380 -7.06 -37.99 -40.99
CA LYS A 380 -6.12 -38.18 -42.15
C LYS A 380 -6.22 -37.11 -43.27
N VAL A 381 -5.16 -36.44 -43.75
CA VAL A 381 -4.06 -36.93 -44.64
C VAL A 381 -2.95 -35.82 -44.71
N THR A 382 -1.66 -36.07 -44.40
CA THR A 382 -0.49 -36.54 -45.24
C THR A 382 0.08 -35.45 -46.19
N GLY A 383 1.38 -35.23 -46.42
CA GLY A 383 2.69 -35.83 -46.07
C GLY A 383 3.79 -34.74 -46.28
N THR A 384 5.11 -34.95 -46.25
CA THR A 384 5.96 -36.14 -46.36
C THR A 384 7.41 -35.71 -45.98
N MET A 385 8.18 -36.56 -45.29
CA MET A 385 9.64 -36.43 -45.06
C MET A 385 10.42 -36.88 -46.31
N LYS A 386 11.70 -36.50 -46.56
CA LYS A 386 12.95 -36.98 -45.92
C LYS A 386 14.20 -36.36 -46.65
N PRO A 387 15.48 -36.74 -46.34
CA PRO A 387 16.53 -35.99 -45.61
C PRO A 387 17.75 -35.55 -46.48
N THR A 388 18.83 -34.95 -45.92
CA THR A 388 20.28 -35.29 -46.15
C THR A 388 21.30 -34.32 -45.48
N LYS A 389 22.26 -34.93 -44.73
CA LYS A 389 23.69 -34.65 -44.39
C LYS A 389 24.28 -33.23 -44.07
N THR A 390 24.85 -33.16 -42.86
CA THR A 390 26.24 -32.83 -42.43
C THR A 390 27.04 -31.67 -43.06
N ALA A 391 27.39 -30.66 -42.23
CA ALA A 391 28.75 -30.09 -42.04
C ALA A 391 28.78 -29.12 -40.82
N SER A 392 29.83 -29.19 -39.99
CA SER A 392 30.18 -28.22 -38.92
C SER A 392 31.29 -27.27 -39.41
N PRO A 393 31.83 -26.37 -38.56
CA PRO A 393 31.28 -25.12 -38.05
C PRO A 393 32.04 -23.90 -38.63
N MET A 394 31.41 -22.71 -38.69
CA MET A 394 32.13 -21.46 -38.97
C MET A 394 31.85 -20.43 -37.89
N GLU A 395 32.95 -19.91 -37.33
CA GLU A 395 33.00 -18.73 -36.48
C GLU A 395 32.25 -17.57 -37.15
N SER A 396 31.44 -16.88 -36.35
CA SER A 396 30.93 -15.55 -36.69
C SER A 396 30.88 -14.73 -35.41
N SER A 397 31.93 -13.93 -35.23
CA SER A 397 32.01 -12.82 -34.29
C SER A 397 30.74 -11.96 -34.32
N SER A 398 29.99 -11.94 -33.22
CA SER A 398 28.93 -10.96 -32.99
C SER A 398 29.55 -9.58 -32.67
N PRO A 399 29.06 -8.48 -33.26
CA PRO A 399 29.53 -7.15 -32.89
C PRO A 399 28.97 -6.73 -31.52
N LYS A 400 29.87 -6.15 -30.71
CA LYS A 400 29.63 -5.48 -29.43
C LYS A 400 28.56 -4.37 -29.61
N PRO A 401 27.61 -4.16 -28.68
CA PRO A 401 26.70 -3.02 -28.77
C PRO A 401 27.47 -1.71 -28.63
N SER A 402 27.26 -0.81 -29.59
CA SER A 402 27.78 0.55 -29.62
C SER A 402 27.15 1.39 -28.51
N LEU A 403 27.97 2.00 -27.66
CA LEU A 403 27.56 3.10 -26.79
C LEU A 403 27.10 4.28 -27.65
N THR A 404 25.85 4.70 -27.53
CA THR A 404 25.37 5.97 -28.08
C THR A 404 25.86 7.12 -27.20
N PRO A 405 26.59 8.13 -27.73
CA PRO A 405 26.96 9.31 -26.95
C PRO A 405 25.76 10.22 -26.73
N ARG A 406 25.57 10.67 -25.47
CA ARG A 406 24.59 11.70 -25.07
C ARG A 406 24.89 13.04 -25.76
N PRO A 407 23.89 13.79 -26.27
CA PRO A 407 24.12 15.10 -26.85
C PRO A 407 24.39 16.16 -25.77
N THR A 408 25.61 16.68 -25.72
CA THR A 408 25.96 17.92 -25.01
C THR A 408 25.61 19.13 -25.88
N LYS A 409 24.42 19.71 -25.71
CA LYS A 409 24.14 21.08 -26.17
C LYS A 409 23.69 21.93 -24.99
N LYS A 410 24.56 22.85 -24.57
CA LYS A 410 24.24 23.97 -23.67
C LYS A 410 23.19 24.88 -24.33
N PRO A 411 22.10 25.26 -23.64
CA PRO A 411 21.26 26.38 -24.06
C PRO A 411 21.97 27.73 -23.84
N ALA A 412 21.65 28.70 -24.69
CA ALA A 412 22.24 30.03 -24.74
C ALA A 412 21.91 30.88 -23.49
N LEU A 413 22.88 31.69 -23.06
CA LEU A 413 22.76 32.70 -22.00
C LEU A 413 21.63 33.69 -22.32
N VAL A 414 20.71 33.88 -21.37
CA VAL A 414 19.86 35.06 -21.24
C VAL A 414 20.25 35.73 -19.91
N GLY A 415 20.44 37.06 -19.93
CA GLY A 415 21.02 37.87 -18.85
C GLY A 415 20.26 37.89 -17.52
N PRO A 416 20.85 38.45 -16.46
CA PRO A 416 20.44 38.22 -15.08
C PRO A 416 19.13 38.92 -14.73
N VAL A 417 18.21 38.16 -14.14
CA VAL A 417 17.08 38.69 -13.37
C VAL A 417 17.48 38.56 -11.90
N GLU A 418 17.55 39.70 -11.18
CA GLU A 418 17.77 39.72 -9.73
C GLU A 418 16.58 39.06 -9.02
N MET A 419 16.87 38.03 -8.22
CA MET A 419 15.94 37.39 -7.29
C MET A 419 16.36 37.75 -5.86
N PRO A 420 15.42 37.94 -4.92
CA PRO A 420 15.71 38.27 -3.54
C PRO A 420 16.48 37.14 -2.84
N GLY A 421 17.47 37.53 -2.02
CA GLY A 421 18.48 36.64 -1.45
C GLY A 421 17.95 35.57 -0.46
N PRO A 422 18.81 34.58 -0.13
CA PRO A 422 18.43 33.43 0.70
C PRO A 422 18.18 33.83 2.16
N MET A 423 17.13 33.27 2.76
CA MET A 423 16.91 33.33 4.21
C MET A 423 17.97 32.48 4.96
N PRO A 424 18.36 32.90 6.19
CA PRO A 424 19.49 32.33 6.90
C PRO A 424 19.25 30.91 7.42
N SER A 425 20.31 30.09 7.39
CA SER A 425 20.38 28.77 8.00
C SER A 425 20.27 28.87 9.53
N PHE A 426 19.45 28.01 10.13
CA PHE A 426 19.42 27.83 11.58
C PHE A 426 20.27 26.62 11.98
N GLU A 427 21.28 26.87 12.81
CA GLU A 427 21.98 25.84 13.60
C GLU A 427 21.14 25.47 14.84
N PRO A 428 21.22 24.22 15.35
CA PRO A 428 20.45 23.78 16.50
C PRO A 428 21.17 24.12 17.81
N ASN A 429 20.57 24.97 18.65
CA ASN A 429 21.02 25.20 20.03
C ASN A 429 20.36 24.24 21.02
N GLU A 430 21.24 23.50 21.70
CA GLU A 430 21.25 23.04 23.09
C GLU A 430 19.97 22.56 23.79
N ALA A 431 20.08 21.31 24.27
CA ALA A 431 19.17 20.58 25.13
C ALA A 431 19.17 21.08 26.59
N LEU A 432 18.02 21.02 27.25
CA LEU A 432 17.82 21.06 28.72
C LEU A 432 16.50 20.33 29.08
N PRO A 433 16.33 19.81 30.31
CA PRO A 433 16.60 18.42 30.68
C PRO A 433 15.34 17.54 30.86
N GLN A 434 15.54 16.22 30.81
CA GLN A 434 14.54 15.19 31.11
C GLN A 434 14.08 15.23 32.58
N GLU A 435 12.77 15.30 32.81
CA GLU A 435 12.15 14.86 34.06
C GLU A 435 11.92 13.35 34.05
N LYS A 436 12.45 12.68 35.08
CA LYS A 436 12.19 11.27 35.39
C LYS A 436 10.80 11.13 36.01
N GLY A 437 9.83 10.63 35.24
CA GLY A 437 8.57 10.10 35.73
C GLY A 437 8.54 8.58 35.64
N HIS A 438 8.68 7.90 36.78
CA HIS A 438 8.48 6.45 36.91
C HIS A 438 6.98 6.14 36.76
N HIS A 439 6.55 5.55 35.65
CA HIS A 439 5.18 5.05 35.49
C HIS A 439 5.16 3.53 35.45
N ASP A 440 4.80 2.96 36.59
CA ASP A 440 4.33 1.59 36.72
C ASP A 440 3.08 1.37 35.87
N ARG A 441 3.07 0.23 35.15
CA ARG A 441 1.95 -0.31 34.39
C ARG A 441 0.71 -0.48 35.27
N LYS A 442 -0.34 0.31 35.00
CA LYS A 442 -1.78 -0.04 35.13
C LYS A 442 -2.65 1.14 34.67
N SER A 443 -2.93 1.26 33.36
CA SER A 443 -3.85 2.28 32.85
C SER A 443 -4.62 1.81 31.61
N GLY A 444 -5.35 0.70 31.74
CA GLY A 444 -6.40 0.31 30.78
C GLY A 444 -7.83 0.55 31.31
N GLY A 445 -8.01 0.58 32.64
CA GLY A 445 -9.34 0.69 33.25
C GLY A 445 -9.83 2.12 33.49
N ALA A 446 -8.94 3.11 33.60
CA ALA A 446 -9.30 4.48 33.98
C ALA A 446 -9.96 5.26 32.82
N ALA A 447 -9.51 5.09 31.58
CA ALA A 447 -10.08 5.76 30.42
C ALA A 447 -11.52 5.30 30.12
N VAL A 448 -11.80 4.01 30.28
CA VAL A 448 -13.13 3.41 30.07
C VAL A 448 -14.12 3.88 31.15
N ALA A 449 -13.65 4.07 32.38
CA ALA A 449 -14.47 4.60 33.47
C ALA A 449 -14.85 6.08 33.25
N ILE A 450 -13.93 6.91 32.75
CA ILE A 450 -14.17 8.35 32.53
C ILE A 450 -15.18 8.57 31.39
N VAL A 451 -15.06 7.86 30.27
CA VAL A 451 -16.01 7.95 29.15
C VAL A 451 -17.42 7.49 29.57
N SER A 452 -17.50 6.46 30.41
CA SER A 452 -18.77 5.95 30.93
C SER A 452 -19.47 6.95 31.87
N ILE A 453 -18.71 7.67 32.70
CA ILE A 453 -19.26 8.69 33.62
C ILE A 453 -19.82 9.89 32.83
N VAL A 454 -19.12 10.35 31.79
CA VAL A 454 -19.58 11.47 30.96
C VAL A 454 -20.87 11.10 30.20
N ALA A 455 -20.95 9.88 29.66
CA ALA A 455 -22.16 9.41 28.99
C ALA A 455 -23.38 9.33 29.94
N VAL A 456 -23.18 8.88 31.18
CA VAL A 456 -24.23 8.82 32.21
C VAL A 456 -24.69 10.23 32.61
N LEU A 457 -23.77 11.20 32.73
CA LEU A 457 -24.12 12.59 33.03
C LEU A 457 -24.90 13.26 31.89
N CYS A 458 -24.53 13.00 30.62
CA CYS A 458 -25.28 13.50 29.46
C CYS A 458 -26.70 12.92 29.39
N LEU A 459 -26.87 11.62 29.66
CA LEU A 459 -28.18 10.98 29.68
C LEU A 459 -29.05 11.48 30.84
N ALA A 460 -28.45 11.76 32.01
CA ALA A 460 -29.15 12.38 33.14
C ALA A 460 -29.63 13.79 32.81
N ALA A 461 -28.82 14.61 32.13
CA ALA A 461 -29.20 15.96 31.70
C ALA A 461 -30.38 15.94 30.71
N ILE A 462 -30.37 15.01 29.75
CA ILE A 462 -31.48 14.83 28.79
C ILE A 462 -32.76 14.39 29.52
N ALA A 463 -32.65 13.48 30.48
CA ALA A 463 -33.79 13.04 31.29
C ALA A 463 -34.40 14.19 32.12
N VAL A 464 -33.56 15.07 32.69
CA VAL A 464 -34.01 16.27 33.43
C VAL A 464 -34.73 17.26 32.51
N VAL A 465 -34.20 17.51 31.30
CA VAL A 465 -34.85 18.39 30.31
C VAL A 465 -36.21 17.84 29.88
N LEU A 466 -36.31 16.53 29.66
CA LEU A 466 -37.56 15.86 29.28
C LEU A 466 -38.57 15.80 30.44
N TYR A 467 -38.08 15.70 31.68
CA TYR A 467 -38.92 15.72 32.88
C TYR A 467 -39.49 17.13 33.13
N LEU A 468 -38.66 18.17 33.04
CA LEU A 468 -39.07 19.57 33.16
C LEU A 468 -39.98 20.01 32.01
N GLY A 469 -39.81 19.44 30.82
CA GLY A 469 -40.70 19.68 29.66
C GLY A 469 -42.11 19.11 29.82
N LYS A 470 -42.32 18.10 30.69
CA LYS A 470 -43.63 17.49 30.95
C LYS A 470 -44.42 18.17 32.08
N THR A 471 -43.78 18.94 32.95
CA THR A 471 -44.44 19.73 34.01
C THR A 471 -44.57 21.19 33.55
N LYS A 472 -45.60 21.51 32.77
CA LYS A 472 -45.78 22.87 32.24
C LYS A 472 -46.11 23.89 33.34
N LYS A 473 -45.17 24.80 33.60
CA LYS A 473 -45.37 26.26 33.64
C LYS A 473 -44.00 26.95 33.67
N PHE A 474 -43.49 27.31 32.48
CA PHE A 474 -42.48 28.35 32.34
C PHE A 474 -43.08 29.47 31.49
N GLU A 475 -43.71 30.44 32.15
CA GLU A 475 -43.84 31.78 31.61
C GLU A 475 -42.48 32.46 31.78
N GLY A 476 -41.69 32.46 30.70
CA GLY A 476 -40.39 33.11 30.64
C GLY A 476 -40.28 33.93 29.37
N LYS A 477 -40.91 35.10 29.33
CA LYS A 477 -40.57 36.17 28.38
C LYS A 477 -39.11 36.57 28.64
N GLY A 478 -38.16 36.06 27.85
CA GLY A 478 -36.75 36.45 28.02
C GLY A 478 -35.72 35.91 27.05
N ILE A 479 -35.91 34.75 26.40
CA ILE A 479 -34.79 34.05 25.71
C ILE A 479 -34.95 33.84 24.20
N PHE A 480 -36.05 34.28 23.58
CA PHE A 480 -36.29 34.09 22.14
C PHE A 480 -36.09 35.34 21.26
N LYS A 481 -35.23 36.28 21.66
CA LYS A 481 -34.92 37.46 20.82
C LYS A 481 -33.87 37.21 19.73
N TYR A 482 -33.28 36.01 19.65
CA TYR A 482 -32.23 35.66 18.67
C TYR A 482 -32.63 34.68 17.57
N LEU A 483 -33.91 34.38 17.40
CA LEU A 483 -34.39 33.52 16.31
C LEU A 483 -35.46 34.23 15.46
N ALA A 484 -35.06 35.30 14.78
CA ALA A 484 -35.81 35.85 13.65
C ALA A 484 -35.03 35.55 12.35
N PRO A 485 -35.59 34.82 11.38
CA PRO A 485 -34.87 34.48 10.15
C PRO A 485 -34.75 35.71 9.24
N LYS A 486 -33.51 36.07 8.90
CA LYS A 486 -33.15 37.13 7.94
C LYS A 486 -33.71 36.81 6.53
N LYS A 487 -34.94 37.22 6.23
CA LYS A 487 -35.55 37.17 4.88
C LYS A 487 -34.75 37.94 3.81
N LYS A 488 -33.91 38.92 4.20
CA LYS A 488 -33.05 39.69 3.27
C LYS A 488 -32.00 38.83 2.54
N LYS A 489 -31.42 37.80 3.17
CA LYS A 489 -30.33 37.00 2.58
C LYS A 489 -30.78 36.07 1.44
N LYS A 490 -32.03 35.59 1.43
CA LYS A 490 -32.54 34.71 0.36
C LYS A 490 -32.70 35.44 -0.98
N ASN A 491 -33.10 36.72 -0.96
CA ASN A 491 -33.27 37.50 -2.20
C ASN A 491 -31.94 37.86 -2.87
N GLU A 492 -30.88 38.11 -2.09
CA GLU A 492 -29.53 38.34 -2.63
C GLU A 492 -28.93 37.06 -3.22
N ILE A 493 -29.11 35.92 -2.56
CA ILE A 493 -28.69 34.62 -3.07
C ILE A 493 -29.43 34.27 -4.38
N TYR A 494 -30.72 34.60 -4.47
CA TYR A 494 -31.50 34.38 -5.69
C TYR A 494 -31.02 35.27 -6.85
N LYS A 495 -30.77 36.56 -6.61
CA LYS A 495 -30.20 37.48 -7.62
C LYS A 495 -28.79 37.07 -8.05
N ALA A 496 -27.95 36.60 -7.13
CA ALA A 496 -26.61 36.09 -7.42
C ALA A 496 -26.63 34.75 -8.20
N LYS A 497 -27.69 33.94 -8.07
CA LYS A 497 -27.89 32.72 -8.87
C LYS A 497 -28.37 33.05 -10.29
N GLN A 498 -29.25 34.05 -10.44
CA GLN A 498 -29.72 34.53 -11.74
C GLN A 498 -28.56 35.15 -12.53
N HIS A 499 -27.76 36.04 -11.93
CA HIS A 499 -26.59 36.67 -12.58
C HIS A 499 -25.54 35.64 -13.01
N ARG A 500 -25.34 34.56 -12.23
CA ARG A 500 -24.43 33.46 -12.58
C ARG A 500 -24.92 32.64 -13.78
N ARG A 501 -26.24 32.43 -13.92
CA ARG A 501 -26.81 31.74 -15.09
C ARG A 501 -26.65 32.55 -16.38
N THR A 502 -26.87 33.86 -16.32
CA THR A 502 -26.66 34.74 -17.48
C THR A 502 -25.19 34.80 -17.90
N GLU A 503 -24.25 34.85 -16.95
CA GLU A 503 -22.81 34.87 -17.24
C GLU A 503 -22.31 33.52 -17.80
N GLN A 504 -22.84 32.39 -17.32
CA GLN A 504 -22.57 31.06 -17.89
C GLN A 504 -23.08 30.95 -19.34
N HIS A 505 -24.26 31.49 -19.63
CA HIS A 505 -24.82 31.48 -20.99
C HIS A 505 -23.99 32.35 -21.94
N ARG A 506 -23.57 33.54 -21.49
CA ARG A 506 -22.69 34.45 -22.24
C ARG A 506 -21.34 33.79 -22.60
N ARG A 507 -20.71 33.09 -21.63
CA ARG A 507 -19.44 32.37 -21.85
C ARG A 507 -19.59 31.16 -22.76
N TYR A 508 -20.74 30.48 -22.72
CA TYR A 508 -21.05 29.41 -23.66
C TYR A 508 -21.15 29.94 -25.10
N GLU A 509 -21.85 31.05 -25.31
CA GLU A 509 -21.94 31.69 -26.62
C GLU A 509 -20.58 32.16 -27.16
N GLU A 510 -19.70 32.70 -26.29
CA GLU A 510 -18.34 33.08 -26.67
C GLU A 510 -17.49 31.88 -27.09
N ARG A 511 -17.60 30.75 -26.37
CA ARG A 511 -16.92 29.49 -26.74
C ARG A 511 -17.41 28.95 -28.08
N GLU A 512 -18.72 29.03 -28.35
CA GLU A 512 -19.28 28.59 -29.63
C GLU A 512 -18.86 29.53 -30.79
N LYS A 513 -18.78 30.84 -30.54
CA LYS A 513 -18.20 31.80 -31.51
C LYS A 513 -16.73 31.50 -31.78
N PHE A 514 -15.94 31.18 -30.75
CA PHE A 514 -14.53 30.82 -30.89
C PHE A 514 -14.34 29.51 -31.67
N LYS A 515 -15.13 28.46 -31.37
CA LYS A 515 -15.11 27.20 -32.13
C LYS A 515 -15.49 27.39 -33.59
N LYS A 516 -16.47 28.24 -33.89
CA LYS A 516 -16.84 28.58 -35.27
C LYS A 516 -15.69 29.29 -36.01
N ARG A 517 -15.01 30.25 -35.37
CA ARG A 517 -13.82 30.91 -35.93
C ARG A 517 -12.68 29.92 -36.19
N ARG A 518 -12.39 29.04 -35.23
CA ARG A 518 -11.34 28.01 -35.38
C ARG A 518 -11.64 27.01 -36.50
N LYS A 519 -12.91 26.63 -36.69
CA LYS A 519 -13.34 25.78 -37.81
C LYS A 519 -13.24 26.50 -39.15
N PHE A 520 -13.48 27.81 -39.19
CA PHE A 520 -13.30 28.63 -40.39
C PHE A 520 -11.81 28.76 -40.78
N ASP A 521 -10.93 29.05 -39.81
CA ASP A 521 -9.49 29.16 -40.08
C ASP A 521 -8.85 27.83 -40.50
N LYS A 522 -9.36 26.70 -39.99
CA LYS A 522 -8.94 25.35 -40.42
C LYS A 522 -9.41 24.95 -41.82
N ARG A 523 -10.42 25.63 -42.38
CA ARG A 523 -10.89 25.42 -43.76
C ARG A 523 -10.20 26.35 -44.76
N ARG A 524 -9.58 27.42 -44.26
CA ARG A 524 -8.88 28.43 -45.05
C ARG A 524 -7.38 28.13 -45.21
N ARG A 525 -6.80 27.39 -44.26
CA ARG A 525 -5.52 26.67 -44.41
C ARG A 525 -5.78 25.34 -45.07
#